data_AF-A0AAD9GDV9-F1
#
_entry.id   AF-A0AAD9GDV9-F1
#
_cell.length_a   1.000
_cell.length_b   1.000
_cell.length_c   1.000
_cell.angle_alpha   90.00
_cell.angle_beta   90.00
_cell.angle_gamma   90.00
#
_symmetry.space_group_name_H-M   'P 1'
#
loop_
_entity.id
_entity.type
_entity.pdbx_description
1 polymer ?
#
loop_
_entity_poly.entity_id
_entity_poly.type
_entity_poly.pdbx_seq_one_letter_code
_entity_poly.pdbx_strand_id
1 'polypeptide(L)'
;MQIAYTAVATAALAFNYADAHGYVSKPAAQFVDPTSSTKYVKTITADVNGAFGGLKWDDNPVANAATFTSAFPNAGYSSLRNMLDQQVTDCANTKTDVSPVDVSGLTVMNWQNDQEQEGFIDSHHGPCEVWIDDTMVDHQDDCVATYGSSYPANVKADFSQCSGDCTLRFYWLALHEPNWQIYKQCVPIVNNSGTQSQVQGTVVPATESDSGRQNRALRTTEDAPSHLANGAKINWTDNRFLRAFNEFALSFQTEETDN
;
A
#
# COMPACT_ATOMS: atom_id res chain seq x y z
N MET A 1 -51.19 3.34 50.35
CA MET A 1 -50.91 3.67 48.93
C MET A 1 -49.38 3.70 48.79
N GLN A 2 -48.79 2.58 48.38
CA GLN A 2 -47.32 2.42 48.28
C GLN A 2 -46.92 2.76 46.85
N ILE A 3 -46.17 3.84 46.67
CA ILE A 3 -45.63 4.22 45.36
C ILE A 3 -44.40 3.33 45.11
N ALA A 4 -44.52 2.40 44.16
CA ALA A 4 -43.40 1.60 43.70
C ALA A 4 -42.57 2.45 42.72
N TYR A 5 -41.31 2.72 43.09
CA TYR A 5 -40.34 3.33 42.20
C TYR A 5 -39.69 2.22 41.36
N THR A 6 -40.02 2.17 40.08
CA THR A 6 -39.32 1.33 39.10
C THR A 6 -37.96 1.96 38.84
N ALA A 7 -36.89 1.36 39.35
CA ALA A 7 -35.53 1.74 38.99
C ALA A 7 -35.25 1.30 37.55
N VAL A 8 -35.08 2.26 36.64
CA VAL A 8 -34.58 2.01 35.29
C VAL A 8 -33.07 1.84 35.41
N ALA A 9 -32.57 0.62 35.25
CA ALA A 9 -31.14 0.36 35.16
C ALA A 9 -30.65 0.74 33.76
N THR A 10 -29.97 1.88 33.63
CA THR A 10 -29.20 2.23 32.44
C THR A 10 -27.95 1.35 32.39
N ALA A 11 -27.94 0.36 31.49
CA ALA A 11 -26.71 -0.36 31.19
C ALA A 11 -25.76 0.59 30.45
N ALA A 12 -24.68 1.01 31.11
CA ALA A 12 -23.60 1.70 30.45
C ALA A 12 -22.91 0.70 29.51
N LEU A 13 -23.07 0.88 28.21
CA LEU A 13 -22.28 0.17 27.21
C LEU A 13 -20.83 0.64 27.37
N ALA A 14 -20.01 -0.18 28.01
CA ALA A 14 -18.56 0.00 28.01
C ALA A 14 -18.05 -0.39 26.61
N PHE A 15 -17.97 0.60 25.72
CA PHE A 15 -17.24 0.43 24.47
C PHE A 15 -15.75 0.30 24.83
N ASN A 16 -15.15 -0.86 24.53
CA ASN A 16 -13.70 -0.96 24.53
C ASN A 16 -13.22 -0.05 23.41
N TYR A 17 -12.59 1.07 23.75
CA TYR A 17 -11.93 1.95 22.80
C TYR A 17 -10.71 1.19 22.24
N ALA A 18 -10.94 0.38 21.22
CA ALA A 18 -9.86 -0.12 20.40
C ALA A 18 -9.42 1.04 19.50
N ASP A 19 -8.19 1.50 19.66
CA ASP A 19 -7.64 2.57 18.83
C ASP A 19 -7.15 1.96 17.50
N ALA A 20 -7.82 2.26 16.38
CA ALA A 20 -7.50 1.71 15.06
C ALA A 20 -6.25 2.32 14.43
N HIS A 21 -5.16 2.21 15.17
CA HIS A 21 -3.84 2.54 14.70
C HIS A 21 -3.47 1.68 13.49
N GLY A 22 -2.89 2.28 12.45
CA GLY A 22 -2.35 1.54 11.31
C GLY A 22 -1.54 2.40 10.35
N TYR A 23 -0.80 1.74 9.47
CA TYR A 23 0.05 2.39 8.48
C TYR A 23 0.11 1.64 7.16
N VAL A 24 0.47 2.38 6.11
CA VAL A 24 0.72 1.81 4.78
C VAL A 24 2.08 1.10 4.78
N SER A 25 2.06 -0.22 4.91
CA SER A 25 3.27 -1.06 4.95
C SER A 25 3.78 -1.44 3.56
N LYS A 26 2.90 -1.42 2.55
CA LYS A 26 3.27 -1.70 1.16
C LYS A 26 2.42 -0.87 0.18
N PRO A 27 3.03 -0.08 -0.73
CA PRO A 27 4.41 0.36 -0.68
C PRO A 27 4.71 1.08 0.63
N ALA A 28 5.87 0.85 1.24
CA ALA A 28 6.14 1.29 2.61
C ALA A 28 6.18 2.82 2.72
N ALA A 29 5.28 3.38 3.53
CA ALA A 29 5.34 4.78 3.91
C ALA A 29 6.56 5.05 4.81
N GLN A 30 7.15 6.24 4.66
CA GLN A 30 8.17 6.75 5.57
C GLN A 30 7.60 7.92 6.37
N PHE A 31 7.96 8.01 7.64
CA PHE A 31 7.35 8.95 8.58
C PHE A 31 8.33 10.02 9.05
N VAL A 32 7.82 11.23 9.29
CA VAL A 32 8.57 12.33 9.93
C VAL A 32 8.88 11.97 11.37
N ASP A 33 7.85 11.57 12.13
CA ASP A 33 7.98 10.94 13.44
C ASP A 33 7.52 9.47 13.37
N PRO A 34 8.45 8.50 13.35
CA PRO A 34 8.12 7.08 13.31
C PRO A 34 7.34 6.58 14.53
N THR A 35 7.36 7.28 15.67
CA THR A 35 6.64 6.85 16.89
C THR A 35 5.13 7.12 16.82
N SER A 36 4.70 7.91 15.84
CA SER A 36 3.31 8.22 15.55
C SER A 36 2.86 7.71 14.18
N SER A 37 3.61 6.77 13.58
CA SER A 37 3.34 6.22 12.25
C SER A 37 1.96 5.59 12.10
N THR A 38 1.43 5.06 13.20
CA THR A 38 0.15 4.36 13.19
C THR A 38 -1.04 5.25 13.56
N LYS A 39 -0.81 6.49 14.00
CA LYS A 39 -1.87 7.34 14.55
C LYS A 39 -2.74 7.95 13.46
N TYR A 40 -4.03 8.18 13.77
CA TYR A 40 -4.85 9.11 13.00
C TYR A 40 -4.25 10.52 13.07
N VAL A 41 -4.52 11.32 12.05
CA VAL A 41 -3.86 12.63 11.87
C VAL A 41 -4.69 13.79 12.39
N LYS A 42 -6.01 13.61 12.50
CA LYS A 42 -6.93 14.64 13.02
C LYS A 42 -8.29 14.04 13.40
N THR A 43 -8.92 14.63 14.41
CA THR A 43 -10.32 14.39 14.77
C THR A 43 -11.21 15.49 14.18
N ILE A 44 -12.35 15.11 13.60
CA ILE A 44 -13.41 16.03 13.13
C ILE A 44 -14.78 15.56 13.63
N THR A 45 -15.82 16.39 13.44
CA THR A 45 -17.22 16.02 13.74
C THR A 45 -18.09 16.25 12.50
N ALA A 46 -19.36 15.86 12.59
CA ALA A 46 -20.38 16.17 11.59
C ALA A 46 -20.50 17.67 11.26
N ASP A 47 -20.07 18.57 12.14
CA ASP A 47 -20.13 20.02 11.94
C ASP A 47 -19.23 20.51 10.77
N VAL A 48 -18.36 19.65 10.25
CA VAL A 48 -17.54 19.92 9.06
C VAL A 48 -18.38 20.25 7.82
N ASN A 49 -19.64 19.84 7.76
CA ASN A 49 -20.56 20.19 6.68
C ASN A 49 -22.02 20.09 7.13
N GLY A 50 -22.84 21.07 6.72
CA GLY A 50 -24.26 21.11 7.09
C GLY A 50 -25.09 19.90 6.65
N ALA A 51 -24.66 19.16 5.62
CA ALA A 51 -25.33 17.95 5.16
C ALA A 51 -25.32 16.80 6.19
N PHE A 52 -24.39 16.83 7.15
CA PHE A 52 -24.29 15.83 8.23
C PHE A 52 -25.03 16.25 9.50
N GLY A 53 -25.50 17.50 9.56
CA GLY A 53 -26.13 18.09 10.73
C GLY A 53 -27.46 17.42 11.09
N GLY A 54 -27.65 17.14 12.38
CA GLY A 54 -28.88 16.53 12.90
C GLY A 54 -29.04 15.04 12.60
N LEU A 55 -28.06 14.40 11.96
CA LEU A 55 -28.01 12.95 11.79
C LEU A 55 -27.48 12.28 13.06
N LYS A 56 -27.73 10.97 13.17
CA LYS A 56 -27.31 10.15 14.31
C LYS A 56 -25.89 9.61 14.06
N TRP A 57 -24.97 9.91 14.98
CA TRP A 57 -23.55 9.53 14.90
C TRP A 57 -23.07 8.76 16.14
N ASP A 58 -23.96 8.49 17.09
CA ASP A 58 -23.74 7.73 18.32
C ASP A 58 -24.37 6.32 18.25
N ASP A 59 -24.56 5.80 17.03
CA ASP A 59 -24.97 4.41 16.82
C ASP A 59 -23.73 3.49 16.82
N ASN A 60 -23.83 2.34 16.18
CA ASN A 60 -22.69 1.47 15.93
C ASN A 60 -21.90 1.87 14.67
N PRO A 61 -20.61 1.50 14.55
CA PRO A 61 -19.75 1.92 13.45
C PRO A 61 -20.32 1.64 12.06
N VAL A 62 -20.93 0.47 11.84
CA VAL A 62 -21.55 0.09 10.55
C VAL A 62 -22.70 1.04 10.19
N ALA A 63 -23.58 1.34 11.16
CA ALA A 63 -24.69 2.26 10.96
C ALA A 63 -24.23 3.70 10.70
N ASN A 64 -23.15 4.14 11.39
CA ASN A 64 -22.56 5.45 11.15
C ASN A 64 -21.93 5.55 9.75
N ALA A 65 -21.23 4.50 9.28
CA ALA A 65 -20.72 4.44 7.92
C ALA A 65 -21.84 4.52 6.88
N ALA A 66 -22.91 3.74 7.04
CA ALA A 66 -24.09 3.82 6.17
C ALA A 66 -24.75 5.21 6.18
N THR A 67 -24.82 5.86 7.36
CA THR A 67 -25.33 7.22 7.50
C THR A 67 -24.47 8.21 6.71
N PHE A 68 -23.15 8.13 6.83
CA PHE A 68 -22.22 8.95 6.03
C PHE A 68 -22.40 8.72 4.54
N THR A 69 -22.38 7.48 4.07
CA THR A 69 -22.58 7.14 2.66
C THR A 69 -23.88 7.73 2.11
N SER A 70 -24.97 7.68 2.88
CA SER A 70 -26.26 8.24 2.44
C SER A 70 -26.26 9.78 2.39
N ALA A 71 -25.51 10.44 3.27
CA ALA A 71 -25.49 11.90 3.41
C ALA A 71 -24.44 12.57 2.51
N PHE A 72 -23.33 11.89 2.24
CA PHE A 72 -22.16 12.42 1.53
C PHE A 72 -22.47 13.04 0.16
N PRO A 73 -23.36 12.47 -0.68
CA PRO A 73 -23.75 13.09 -1.94
C PRO A 73 -24.35 14.50 -1.79
N ASN A 74 -24.95 14.81 -0.64
CA ASN A 74 -25.52 16.13 -0.35
C ASN A 74 -24.51 17.12 0.22
N ALA A 75 -23.30 16.66 0.60
CA ALA A 75 -22.26 17.50 1.18
C ALA A 75 -21.58 18.40 0.14
N GLY A 76 -21.71 18.10 -1.15
CA GLY A 76 -21.17 18.90 -2.25
C GLY A 76 -19.67 18.69 -2.51
N TYR A 77 -19.04 17.71 -1.87
CA TYR A 77 -17.67 17.31 -2.15
C TYR A 77 -17.62 16.35 -3.35
N SER A 78 -16.58 16.47 -4.18
CA SER A 78 -16.39 15.59 -5.34
C SER A 78 -15.83 14.21 -4.96
N SER A 79 -15.20 14.09 -3.79
CA SER A 79 -14.57 12.87 -3.27
C SER A 79 -14.25 13.01 -1.78
N LEU A 80 -13.96 11.89 -1.11
CA LEU A 80 -13.49 11.90 0.28
C LEU A 80 -12.18 12.70 0.39
N ARG A 81 -11.24 12.54 -0.56
CA ARG A 81 -10.04 13.38 -0.65
C ARG A 81 -10.39 14.87 -0.63
N ASN A 82 -11.35 15.31 -1.46
CA ASN A 82 -11.74 16.72 -1.53
C ASN A 82 -12.28 17.26 -0.19
N MET A 83 -12.98 16.43 0.58
CA MET A 83 -13.42 16.77 1.93
C MET A 83 -12.25 16.81 2.94
N LEU A 84 -11.41 15.77 2.95
CA LEU A 84 -10.39 15.59 3.98
C LEU A 84 -9.16 16.49 3.78
N ASP A 85 -8.82 16.86 2.53
CA ASP A 85 -7.73 17.80 2.22
C ASP A 85 -8.02 19.22 2.77
N GLN A 86 -9.28 19.57 2.98
CA GLN A 86 -9.66 20.83 3.65
C GLN A 86 -9.40 20.79 5.16
N GLN A 87 -9.24 19.60 5.73
CA GLN A 87 -9.01 19.39 7.16
C GLN A 87 -7.55 19.12 7.49
N VAL A 88 -6.83 18.47 6.58
CA VAL A 88 -5.45 18.02 6.75
C VAL A 88 -4.66 18.31 5.48
N THR A 89 -3.78 19.31 5.56
CA THR A 89 -2.91 19.67 4.43
C THR A 89 -1.80 18.64 4.21
N ASP A 90 -1.22 18.67 3.01
CA ASP A 90 -0.04 17.89 2.64
C ASP A 90 -0.18 16.39 2.88
N CYS A 91 0.85 15.75 3.42
CA CYS A 91 0.93 14.32 3.65
C CYS A 91 0.99 13.97 5.14
N ALA A 92 0.48 14.87 5.99
CA ALA A 92 0.46 14.73 7.44
C ALA A 92 1.82 14.30 8.01
N ASN A 93 1.91 13.14 8.66
CA ASN A 93 3.16 12.63 9.26
C ASN A 93 4.04 11.82 8.27
N THR A 94 3.66 11.71 6.99
CA THR A 94 4.46 10.98 6.00
C THR A 94 5.41 11.89 5.22
N LYS A 95 6.59 11.37 4.89
CA LYS A 95 7.60 12.05 4.09
C LYS A 95 7.33 11.84 2.60
N THR A 96 7.47 12.91 1.83
CA THR A 96 7.39 12.87 0.36
C THR A 96 8.71 13.19 -0.33
N ASP A 97 9.70 13.66 0.42
CA ASP A 97 11.06 14.01 -0.02
C ASP A 97 12.05 12.85 0.19
N VAL A 98 11.60 11.63 -0.11
CA VAL A 98 12.37 10.39 0.03
C VAL A 98 12.37 9.63 -1.30
N SER A 99 13.32 8.70 -1.46
CA SER A 99 13.39 7.86 -2.65
C SER A 99 12.05 7.14 -2.88
N PRO A 100 11.48 7.20 -4.10
CA PRO A 100 10.24 6.50 -4.42
C PRO A 100 10.35 4.99 -4.27
N VAL A 101 9.25 4.36 -3.85
CA VAL A 101 9.13 2.91 -3.78
C VAL A 101 8.68 2.37 -5.14
N ASP A 102 9.39 1.38 -5.68
CA ASP A 102 8.97 0.71 -6.91
C ASP A 102 7.73 -0.16 -6.66
N VAL A 103 6.64 0.17 -7.36
CA VAL A 103 5.35 -0.54 -7.26
C VAL A 103 5.09 -1.48 -8.44
N SER A 104 6.10 -1.71 -9.29
CA SER A 104 5.98 -2.60 -10.44
C SER A 104 5.49 -4.00 -10.02
N GLY A 105 4.39 -4.45 -10.62
CA GLY A 105 3.79 -5.75 -10.33
C GLY A 105 2.94 -5.81 -9.05
N LEU A 106 2.79 -4.70 -8.31
CA LEU A 106 1.81 -4.62 -7.23
C LEU A 106 0.41 -4.35 -7.78
N THR A 107 -0.59 -4.89 -7.09
CA THR A 107 -2.02 -4.68 -7.38
C THR A 107 -2.83 -4.28 -6.14
N VAL A 108 -2.16 -4.29 -4.97
CA VAL A 108 -2.74 -3.95 -3.68
C VAL A 108 -1.76 -3.11 -2.86
N MET A 109 -2.32 -2.19 -2.09
CA MET A 109 -1.67 -1.52 -0.98
C MET A 109 -1.95 -2.31 0.31
N ASN A 110 -0.96 -2.45 1.18
CA ASN A 110 -1.14 -3.05 2.50
C ASN A 110 -1.29 -1.98 3.58
N TRP A 111 -2.37 -2.10 4.34
CA TRP A 111 -2.61 -1.35 5.58
C TRP A 111 -2.52 -2.30 6.76
N GLN A 112 -1.74 -1.96 7.79
CA GLN A 112 -1.56 -2.85 8.94
C GLN A 112 -1.12 -2.12 10.22
N ASN A 113 -1.19 -2.85 11.33
CA ASN A 113 -0.59 -2.55 12.61
C ASN A 113 0.16 -3.78 13.12
N ASP A 114 1.49 -3.66 13.23
CA ASP A 114 2.34 -4.79 13.63
C ASP A 114 2.19 -5.15 15.09
N GLN A 115 1.92 -4.17 15.96
CA GLN A 115 1.81 -4.40 17.39
C GLN A 115 0.56 -5.23 17.72
N GLU A 116 -0.56 -4.87 17.09
CA GLU A 116 -1.85 -5.53 17.31
C GLU A 116 -2.09 -6.71 16.36
N GLN A 117 -1.24 -6.87 15.33
CA GLN A 117 -1.38 -7.90 14.27
C GLN A 117 -2.72 -7.79 13.54
N GLU A 118 -3.12 -6.56 13.19
CA GLU A 118 -4.43 -6.24 12.61
C GLU A 118 -4.30 -5.37 11.35
N GLY A 119 -5.25 -5.50 10.44
CA GLY A 119 -5.46 -4.56 9.34
C GLY A 119 -6.40 -3.44 9.76
N PHE A 120 -7.54 -3.33 9.07
CA PHE A 120 -8.67 -2.56 9.62
C PHE A 120 -9.28 -3.30 10.82
N ILE A 121 -10.04 -2.60 11.65
CA ILE A 121 -10.72 -3.20 12.80
C ILE A 121 -12.23 -2.94 12.75
N ASP A 122 -13.02 -3.91 13.22
CA ASP A 122 -14.49 -3.90 13.20
C ASP A 122 -15.10 -2.73 13.99
N SER A 123 -14.34 -2.09 14.87
CA SER A 123 -14.82 -0.89 15.55
C SER A 123 -14.73 0.37 14.68
N HIS A 124 -14.03 0.40 13.55
CA HIS A 124 -13.68 1.64 12.81
C HIS A 124 -14.22 1.72 11.38
N HIS A 125 -15.46 1.30 11.17
CA HIS A 125 -16.10 1.40 9.86
C HIS A 125 -16.11 2.83 9.29
N GLY A 126 -16.06 2.91 7.95
CA GLY A 126 -16.16 4.16 7.21
C GLY A 126 -15.41 4.15 5.89
N PRO A 127 -15.55 5.22 5.09
CA PRO A 127 -15.10 5.25 3.72
C PRO A 127 -13.58 5.39 3.62
N CYS A 128 -13.00 4.86 2.55
CA CYS A 128 -11.61 5.08 2.20
C CYS A 128 -11.42 5.28 0.69
N GLU A 129 -10.34 5.96 0.34
CA GLU A 129 -9.93 6.18 -1.05
C GLU A 129 -8.41 6.00 -1.18
N VAL A 130 -8.01 5.43 -2.31
CA VAL A 130 -6.61 5.41 -2.76
C VAL A 130 -6.48 6.29 -3.99
N TRP A 131 -5.51 7.18 -3.98
CA TRP A 131 -5.19 8.07 -5.08
C TRP A 131 -3.74 7.88 -5.50
N ILE A 132 -3.49 7.97 -6.80
CA ILE A 132 -2.15 8.14 -7.37
C ILE A 132 -2.19 9.49 -8.08
N ASP A 133 -1.42 10.45 -7.55
CA ASP A 133 -1.50 11.86 -7.94
C ASP A 133 -2.95 12.36 -7.93
N ASP A 134 -3.50 12.70 -9.09
CA ASP A 134 -4.86 13.21 -9.26
C ASP A 134 -5.86 12.16 -9.75
N THR A 135 -5.44 10.89 -9.83
CA THR A 135 -6.28 9.77 -10.25
C THR A 135 -6.71 8.96 -9.04
N MET A 136 -8.02 8.85 -8.81
CA MET A 136 -8.57 7.91 -7.84
C MET A 136 -8.48 6.49 -8.40
N VAL A 137 -7.80 5.60 -7.69
CA VAL A 137 -7.55 4.22 -8.13
C VAL A 137 -8.33 3.19 -7.31
N ASP A 138 -8.89 3.60 -6.18
CA ASP A 138 -9.84 2.81 -5.40
C ASP A 138 -10.70 3.72 -4.52
N HIS A 139 -11.95 3.32 -4.29
CA HIS A 139 -12.91 3.98 -3.41
C HIS A 139 -13.87 2.93 -2.85
N GLN A 140 -14.10 2.94 -1.54
CA GLN A 140 -15.17 2.17 -0.91
C GLN A 140 -15.91 3.03 0.12
N ASP A 141 -17.21 2.81 0.21
CA ASP A 141 -18.08 3.39 1.24
C ASP A 141 -17.76 2.89 2.65
N ASP A 142 -17.25 1.66 2.75
CA ASP A 142 -16.84 1.03 4.00
C ASP A 142 -15.68 0.05 3.75
N CYS A 143 -14.48 0.45 4.16
CA CYS A 143 -13.27 -0.32 3.91
C CYS A 143 -13.09 -1.50 4.86
N VAL A 144 -13.68 -1.42 6.06
CA VAL A 144 -13.70 -2.55 6.99
C VAL A 144 -14.60 -3.65 6.42
N ALA A 145 -15.79 -3.29 5.94
CA ALA A 145 -16.70 -4.24 5.31
C ALA A 145 -16.13 -4.84 4.00
N THR A 146 -15.37 -4.05 3.23
CA THR A 146 -14.84 -4.48 1.93
C THR A 146 -13.58 -5.34 2.04
N TYR A 147 -12.61 -4.92 2.86
CA TYR A 147 -11.29 -5.55 2.94
C TYR A 147 -11.11 -6.42 4.19
N GLY A 148 -12.01 -6.31 5.16
CA GLY A 148 -11.95 -7.05 6.42
C GLY A 148 -10.79 -6.63 7.31
N SER A 149 -10.61 -7.42 8.38
CA SER A 149 -9.60 -7.17 9.44
C SER A 149 -8.36 -8.04 9.33
N SER A 150 -8.06 -8.58 8.14
CA SER A 150 -6.86 -9.41 7.97
C SER A 150 -5.59 -8.61 8.23
N TYR A 151 -4.51 -9.28 8.59
CA TYR A 151 -3.19 -8.67 8.72
C TYR A 151 -2.24 -9.19 7.63
N PRO A 152 -1.80 -8.32 6.70
CA PRO A 152 -2.30 -6.97 6.44
C PRO A 152 -3.71 -6.95 5.83
N ALA A 153 -4.38 -5.80 5.86
CA ALA A 153 -5.52 -5.54 4.98
C ALA A 153 -4.99 -5.26 3.56
N ASN A 154 -5.57 -5.93 2.57
CA ASN A 154 -5.18 -5.81 1.16
C ASN A 154 -6.14 -4.86 0.43
N VAL A 155 -5.83 -3.56 0.43
CA VAL A 155 -6.61 -2.51 -0.24
C VAL A 155 -6.24 -2.50 -1.73
N LYS A 156 -7.21 -2.47 -2.63
CA LYS A 156 -6.91 -2.45 -4.07
C LYS A 156 -6.23 -1.14 -4.46
N ALA A 157 -5.30 -1.22 -5.41
CA ALA A 157 -4.68 -0.04 -6.00
C ALA A 157 -4.21 -0.35 -7.41
N ASP A 158 -4.73 0.38 -8.40
CA ASP A 158 -4.24 0.29 -9.78
C ASP A 158 -2.96 1.13 -9.95
N PHE A 159 -1.82 0.52 -9.63
CA PHE A 159 -0.51 1.15 -9.76
C PHE A 159 -0.10 1.44 -11.21
N SER A 160 -0.81 0.89 -12.21
CA SER A 160 -0.56 1.23 -13.62
C SER A 160 -0.88 2.69 -13.95
N GLN A 161 -1.65 3.37 -13.10
CA GLN A 161 -1.93 4.81 -13.22
C GLN A 161 -0.73 5.69 -12.86
N CYS A 162 0.34 5.14 -12.28
CA CYS A 162 1.56 5.90 -12.03
C CYS A 162 2.45 5.95 -13.27
N SER A 163 2.79 7.15 -13.74
CA SER A 163 3.73 7.38 -14.83
C SER A 163 4.89 8.28 -14.38
N GLY A 164 6.09 7.70 -14.28
CA GLY A 164 7.25 8.38 -13.71
C GLY A 164 7.23 8.37 -12.18
N ASP A 165 7.56 9.51 -11.58
CA ASP A 165 7.48 9.72 -10.13
C ASP A 165 6.07 10.19 -9.77
N CYS A 166 5.39 9.42 -8.91
CA CYS A 166 4.03 9.73 -8.45
C CYS A 166 3.97 9.74 -6.92
N THR A 167 2.86 10.23 -6.38
CA THR A 167 2.53 10.08 -4.97
C THR A 167 1.25 9.27 -4.80
N LEU A 168 1.37 8.09 -4.18
CA LEU A 168 0.22 7.39 -3.63
C LEU A 168 -0.28 8.14 -2.39
N ARG A 169 -1.59 8.31 -2.26
CA ARG A 169 -2.26 8.88 -1.09
C ARG A 169 -3.40 7.96 -0.66
N PHE A 170 -3.36 7.52 0.58
CA PHE A 170 -4.43 6.77 1.20
C PHE A 170 -5.19 7.66 2.17
N TYR A 171 -6.52 7.62 2.09
CA TYR A 171 -7.45 8.30 2.98
C TYR A 171 -8.39 7.29 3.58
N TRP A 172 -8.61 7.33 4.90
CA TRP A 172 -9.66 6.59 5.57
C TRP A 172 -10.29 7.45 6.65
N LEU A 173 -11.63 7.47 6.71
CA LEU A 173 -12.39 8.19 7.72
C LEU A 173 -13.11 7.17 8.60
N ALA A 174 -12.67 7.01 9.84
CA ALA A 174 -13.32 6.13 10.79
C ALA A 174 -14.48 6.85 11.50
N LEU A 175 -15.67 6.26 11.44
CA LEU A 175 -16.95 6.82 11.90
C LEU A 175 -17.48 6.09 13.14
N HIS A 176 -16.59 5.61 14.00
CA HIS A 176 -16.91 4.74 15.14
C HIS A 176 -17.70 5.43 16.27
N GLU A 177 -17.60 6.75 16.35
CA GLU A 177 -18.31 7.60 17.31
C GLU A 177 -18.52 9.02 16.72
N PRO A 178 -19.19 9.96 17.41
CA PRO A 178 -19.40 11.32 16.89
C PRO A 178 -18.11 12.10 16.57
N ASN A 179 -16.98 11.73 17.19
CA ASN A 179 -15.65 12.23 16.88
C ASN A 179 -15.01 11.33 15.82
N TRP A 180 -15.08 11.73 14.56
CA TRP A 180 -14.51 10.96 13.46
C TRP A 180 -12.99 11.13 13.40
N GLN A 181 -12.29 10.06 13.06
CA GLN A 181 -10.83 10.07 12.94
C GLN A 181 -10.41 9.99 11.48
N ILE A 182 -9.54 10.92 11.08
CA ILE A 182 -8.94 10.95 9.74
C ILE A 182 -7.63 10.19 9.76
N TYR A 183 -7.48 9.21 8.89
CA TYR A 183 -6.23 8.58 8.54
C TYR A 183 -5.82 9.05 7.15
N LYS A 184 -4.60 9.59 7.04
CA LYS A 184 -4.04 10.07 5.78
C LYS A 184 -2.55 9.76 5.73
N GLN A 185 -2.12 9.03 4.72
CA GLN A 185 -0.72 8.67 4.51
C GLN A 185 -0.35 8.73 3.03
N CYS A 186 0.85 9.22 2.75
CA CYS A 186 1.39 9.31 1.40
C CYS A 186 2.64 8.45 1.25
N VAL A 187 2.88 8.01 0.02
CA VAL A 187 4.08 7.27 -0.36
C VAL A 187 4.55 7.76 -1.73
N PRO A 188 5.76 8.32 -1.87
CA PRO A 188 6.39 8.49 -3.17
C PRO A 188 6.58 7.13 -3.84
N ILE A 189 6.10 6.96 -5.07
CA ILE A 189 6.14 5.71 -5.80
C ILE A 189 6.62 5.91 -7.25
N VAL A 190 7.18 4.86 -7.83
CA VAL A 190 7.50 4.79 -9.26
C VAL A 190 6.99 3.47 -9.83
N ASN A 191 6.52 3.49 -11.08
CA ASN A 191 6.14 2.28 -11.79
C ASN A 191 7.01 2.06 -13.02
N ASN A 192 7.98 1.16 -12.90
CA ASN A 192 8.96 0.83 -13.92
C ASN A 192 8.49 -0.25 -14.90
N SER A 193 7.22 -0.69 -14.83
CA SER A 193 6.65 -1.68 -15.74
C SER A 193 6.72 -1.26 -17.22
N GLY A 194 6.83 0.03 -17.52
CA GLY A 194 7.02 0.59 -18.88
C GLY A 194 8.47 0.84 -19.32
N THR A 195 9.46 0.77 -18.42
CA THR A 195 10.88 1.05 -18.75
C THR A 195 11.63 -0.12 -19.39
N GLN A 196 10.95 -1.22 -19.74
CA GLN A 196 11.47 -2.16 -20.74
C GLN A 196 11.32 -1.59 -22.16
N SER A 197 11.84 -0.38 -22.41
CA SER A 197 12.14 0.02 -23.78
C SER A 197 13.36 -0.78 -24.22
N GLN A 198 13.14 -1.80 -25.05
CA GLN A 198 14.20 -2.44 -25.81
C GLN A 198 15.02 -1.35 -26.49
N VAL A 199 16.26 -1.14 -26.04
CA VAL A 199 17.24 -0.38 -26.81
C VAL A 199 17.53 -1.21 -28.05
N GLN A 200 16.76 -0.99 -29.10
CA GLN A 200 16.99 -1.58 -30.42
C GLN A 200 18.19 -0.87 -31.04
N GLY A 201 19.37 -1.20 -30.52
CA GLY A 201 20.65 -0.78 -31.08
C GLY A 201 20.79 -1.42 -32.46
N THR A 202 20.66 -0.60 -33.49
CA THR A 202 20.97 -1.02 -34.86
C THR A 202 22.48 -1.22 -34.95
N VAL A 203 22.93 -2.48 -34.97
CA VAL A 203 24.35 -2.80 -35.13
C VAL A 203 24.68 -2.75 -36.63
N VAL A 204 25.46 -1.75 -37.05
CA VAL A 204 26.09 -1.72 -38.37
C VAL A 204 27.27 -2.70 -38.35
N PRO A 205 27.42 -3.62 -39.32
CA PRO A 205 28.53 -4.58 -39.31
C PRO A 205 29.87 -3.86 -39.57
N ALA A 206 30.82 -4.03 -38.66
CA ALA A 206 32.22 -3.66 -38.90
C ALA A 206 32.96 -4.82 -39.58
N THR A 207 33.59 -4.53 -40.71
CA THR A 207 34.54 -5.40 -41.41
C THR A 207 35.79 -5.65 -40.58
N GLU A 208 36.31 -6.88 -40.66
CA GLU A 208 37.43 -7.43 -39.91
C GLU A 208 38.69 -6.56 -39.87
N SER A 209 39.26 -6.40 -38.68
CA SER A 209 40.70 -6.38 -38.45
C SER A 209 41.03 -6.63 -36.97
N ASP A 210 41.76 -7.71 -36.77
CA ASP A 210 42.53 -8.18 -35.62
C ASP A 210 42.95 -7.14 -34.54
N SER A 211 42.58 -7.39 -33.29
CA SER A 211 43.44 -7.39 -32.09
C SER A 211 42.61 -7.38 -30.79
N GLY A 212 42.99 -8.25 -29.85
CA GLY A 212 42.14 -8.70 -28.75
C GLY A 212 41.77 -7.71 -27.65
N ARG A 213 40.50 -7.81 -27.21
CA ARG A 213 39.99 -7.77 -25.82
C ARG A 213 38.49 -8.05 -25.90
N GLN A 214 38.04 -9.25 -25.53
CA GLN A 214 36.60 -9.55 -25.53
C GLN A 214 35.96 -9.08 -24.22
N ASN A 215 35.24 -7.95 -24.28
CA ASN A 215 34.16 -7.68 -23.34
C ASN A 215 33.03 -8.68 -23.63
N ARG A 216 32.83 -9.63 -22.72
CA ARG A 216 31.75 -10.62 -22.81
C ARG A 216 30.41 -9.92 -22.59
N ALA A 217 29.63 -9.75 -23.66
CA ALA A 217 28.23 -9.33 -23.56
C ALA A 217 27.42 -10.35 -22.72
N LEU A 218 26.55 -9.87 -21.82
CA LEU A 218 25.57 -10.71 -21.15
C LEU A 218 24.62 -11.30 -22.19
N ARG A 219 24.58 -12.62 -22.29
CA ARG A 219 23.67 -13.34 -23.20
C ARG A 219 22.24 -13.30 -22.63
N THR A 220 21.27 -12.98 -23.48
CA THR A 220 19.85 -13.12 -23.16
C THR A 220 19.41 -14.58 -23.27
N THR A 221 18.25 -14.90 -22.71
CA THR A 221 17.67 -16.25 -22.61
C THR A 221 17.37 -16.95 -23.95
N GLU A 222 17.59 -16.27 -25.08
CA GLU A 222 17.34 -16.80 -26.42
C GLU A 222 18.55 -17.58 -27.00
N ASP A 223 19.75 -17.42 -26.42
CA ASP A 223 20.98 -18.13 -26.80
C ASP A 223 21.23 -19.42 -25.97
N ALA A 224 20.23 -19.90 -25.23
CA ALA A 224 20.35 -21.16 -24.49
C ALA A 224 20.40 -22.36 -25.46
N PRO A 225 21.37 -23.28 -25.32
CA PRO A 225 21.43 -24.48 -26.15
C PRO A 225 20.11 -25.26 -26.08
N SER A 226 19.51 -25.53 -27.24
CA SER A 226 18.18 -26.15 -27.41
C SER A 226 18.06 -27.59 -26.90
N HIS A 227 19.05 -28.11 -26.18
CA HIS A 227 19.06 -29.47 -25.64
C HIS A 227 18.31 -29.59 -24.30
N LEU A 228 17.86 -28.49 -23.69
CA LEU A 228 17.13 -28.50 -22.41
C LEU A 228 15.62 -28.22 -22.54
N ALA A 229 15.13 -27.92 -23.74
CA ALA A 229 13.73 -27.57 -23.97
C ALA A 229 12.76 -28.77 -24.01
N ASN A 230 13.24 -30.02 -23.89
CA ASN A 230 12.39 -31.20 -23.88
C ASN A 230 12.65 -32.08 -22.66
N GLY A 231 11.93 -31.81 -21.56
CA GLY A 231 11.49 -32.82 -20.58
C GLY A 231 12.51 -33.84 -20.05
N ALA A 232 13.80 -33.53 -20.03
CA ALA A 232 14.81 -34.44 -19.52
C ALA A 232 14.71 -34.50 -17.98
N LYS A 233 14.44 -35.69 -17.43
CA LYS A 233 14.46 -35.91 -15.97
C LYS A 233 15.84 -35.55 -15.44
N ILE A 234 15.88 -34.59 -14.52
CA ILE A 234 17.10 -34.22 -13.78
C ILE A 234 17.56 -35.45 -13.00
N ASN A 235 18.73 -35.99 -13.36
CA ASN A 235 19.38 -37.01 -12.56
C ASN A 235 20.16 -36.34 -11.44
N TRP A 236 19.60 -36.36 -10.22
CA TRP A 236 20.20 -35.75 -9.02
C TRP A 236 21.51 -36.41 -8.55
N THR A 237 21.97 -37.48 -9.22
CA THR A 237 23.30 -38.08 -8.99
C THR A 237 24.37 -37.57 -9.97
N ASP A 238 24.00 -36.67 -10.89
CA ASP A 238 24.91 -36.13 -11.88
C ASP A 238 25.78 -34.98 -11.30
N ASN A 239 27.03 -35.31 -11.00
CA ASN A 239 28.01 -34.38 -10.43
C ASN A 239 28.49 -33.28 -11.39
N ARG A 240 27.92 -33.16 -12.60
CA ARG A 240 28.25 -32.05 -13.53
C ARG A 240 27.95 -30.68 -12.93
N PHE A 241 26.88 -30.56 -12.15
CA PHE A 241 26.53 -29.30 -11.48
C PHE A 241 27.56 -28.93 -10.38
N LEU A 242 27.97 -29.92 -9.58
CA LEU A 242 29.01 -29.76 -8.56
C LEU A 242 30.37 -29.40 -9.18
N ARG A 243 30.70 -29.97 -10.36
CA ARG A 243 31.91 -29.59 -11.10
C ARG A 243 31.87 -28.15 -11.59
N ALA A 244 30.77 -27.73 -12.20
CA ALA A 244 30.61 -26.35 -12.68
C ALA A 244 30.65 -25.33 -11.53
N PHE A 245 30.05 -25.67 -10.38
CA PHE A 245 30.12 -24.82 -9.19
C PHE A 245 31.54 -24.73 -8.63
N ASN A 246 32.27 -25.84 -8.58
CA ASN A 246 33.67 -25.84 -8.11
C ASN A 246 34.61 -25.07 -9.06
N GLU A 247 34.42 -25.19 -10.37
CA GLU A 247 35.17 -24.40 -11.36
C GLU A 247 34.89 -22.89 -11.23
N PHE A 248 33.63 -22.52 -10.98
CA PHE A 248 33.26 -21.14 -10.69
C PHE A 248 33.88 -20.64 -9.38
N ALA A 249 33.82 -21.43 -8.30
CA ALA A 249 34.40 -21.07 -7.01
C ALA A 249 35.93 -20.89 -7.08
N LEU A 250 36.63 -21.71 -7.87
CA LEU A 250 38.08 -21.59 -8.10
C LEU A 250 38.46 -20.30 -8.85
N SER A 251 37.56 -19.72 -9.64
CA SER A 251 37.82 -18.45 -10.34
C SER A 251 37.94 -17.23 -9.41
N PHE A 252 37.50 -17.35 -8.15
CA PHE A 252 37.66 -16.31 -7.13
C PHE A 252 38.90 -16.48 -6.26
N GLN A 253 39.62 -17.61 -6.36
CA GLN A 253 40.82 -17.88 -5.55
C GLN A 253 42.11 -17.41 -6.21
N THR A 254 42.08 -17.00 -7.49
CA THR A 254 43.28 -16.57 -8.23
C THR A 254 43.63 -15.09 -8.08
N GLU A 255 42.89 -14.31 -7.28
CA GLU A 255 43.12 -12.86 -7.14
C GLU A 255 43.84 -12.42 -5.85
N GLU A 256 44.25 -13.33 -4.95
CA GLU A 256 45.03 -13.00 -3.75
C GLU A 256 46.47 -13.55 -3.78
N THR A 257 47.27 -13.21 -4.79
CA THR A 257 48.74 -13.08 -4.64
C THR A 257 49.25 -12.16 -5.73
N ASP A 258 49.40 -10.87 -5.40
CA ASP A 258 50.54 -10.02 -5.80
C ASP A 258 50.22 -8.56 -5.46
N ASN A 259 50.55 -8.15 -4.23
CA ASN A 259 51.17 -6.84 -3.94
C ASN A 259 51.88 -6.86 -2.59
#